data_AF-A0A822V277-F1
#
_entry.id   AF-A0A822V277-F1
#
_cell.length_a   1.000
_cell.length_b   1.000
_cell.length_c   1.000
_cell.angle_alpha   90.00
_cell.angle_beta   90.00
_cell.angle_gamma   90.00
#
_symmetry.space_group_name_H-M   'P 1'
#
loop_
_entity.id
_entity.type
_entity.pdbx_description
1 polymer ?
#
loop_
_entity_poly.entity_id
_entity_poly.type
_entity_poly.pdbx_seq_one_letter_code
_entity_poly.pdbx_strand_id
1 'polypeptide(L)' 'MPMVTVSISPEQAARMREAVNCGAYASGSEVVRAALRLWAASAEHGVGTESAESVEADRERMNVADLYAAHTGHVRSA' A
#
# COMPACT_ATOMS: atom_id res chain seq x y z
N MET A 1 -12.01 3.05 26.96
CA MET A 1 -11.04 3.29 25.86
C MET A 1 -9.99 4.26 26.35
N PRO A 2 -8.69 4.07 26.06
CA PRO A 2 -7.64 5.02 26.45
C PRO A 2 -7.81 6.36 25.71
N MET A 3 -7.42 7.45 26.36
CA MET A 3 -7.42 8.80 25.77
C MET A 3 -6.03 9.15 25.26
N VAL A 4 -5.97 9.77 24.09
CA VAL A 4 -4.71 10.17 23.44
C VAL A 4 -4.85 11.62 22.97
N THR A 5 -3.82 12.43 23.22
CA THR A 5 -3.69 13.79 22.69
C THR A 5 -2.67 13.76 21.55
N VAL A 6 -3.05 14.29 20.39
CA VAL A 6 -2.19 14.35 19.19
C VAL A 6 -2.16 15.75 18.62
N SER A 7 -1.02 16.13 18.06
CA SER A 7 -0.87 17.36 17.28
C SER A 7 -1.04 17.03 15.80
N ILE A 8 -1.84 17.82 15.10
CA ILE A 8 -2.08 17.70 13.66
C ILE A 8 -1.98 19.08 13.01
N SER A 9 -1.74 19.11 11.70
CA SER A 9 -1.72 20.37 10.95
C SER A 9 -3.10 21.06 10.95
N PRO A 10 -3.15 22.40 10.84
CA PRO A 10 -4.41 23.13 10.72
C PRO A 10 -5.28 22.64 9.56
N GLU A 11 -4.67 22.25 8.45
CA GLU A 11 -5.33 21.73 7.25
C GLU A 11 -6.00 20.37 7.54
N GLN A 12 -5.31 19.47 8.24
CA GLN A 12 -5.89 18.19 8.66
C GLN A 12 -7.05 18.40 9.63
N ALA A 13 -6.93 19.34 10.57
CA ALA A 13 -8.01 19.68 11.48
C ALA A 13 -9.23 20.24 10.72
N ALA A 14 -9.02 21.05 9.68
CA ALA A 14 -10.09 21.56 8.84
C ALA A 14 -10.83 20.44 8.09
N ARG A 15 -10.09 19.53 7.44
CA ARG A 15 -10.68 18.36 6.76
C ARG A 15 -11.45 17.46 7.72
N MET A 16 -10.92 17.26 8.93
CA MET A 16 -11.59 16.48 9.97
C MET A 16 -12.91 17.14 10.40
N ARG A 17 -12.95 18.47 10.56
CA ARG A 17 -14.18 19.20 10.86
C ARG A 17 -15.20 19.11 9.74
N GLU A 18 -14.77 19.25 8.49
CA GLU A 18 -15.65 19.13 7.32
C GLU A 18 -16.30 17.75 7.24
N ALA A 19 -15.51 16.68 7.45
CA ALA A 19 -16.00 15.30 7.45
C ALA A 19 -17.04 15.04 8.55
N VAL A 20 -16.97 15.75 9.67
CA VAL A 20 -17.99 15.71 10.73
C VAL A 20 -19.21 16.54 10.34
N ASN A 21 -19.01 17.75 9.82
CA ASN A 21 -20.09 18.68 9.44
C ASN A 21 -20.96 18.14 8.30
N CYS A 22 -20.38 17.39 7.36
CA CYS A 22 -21.13 16.74 6.28
C CYS A 22 -21.83 15.43 6.72
N GLY A 23 -21.64 15.02 7.98
CA GLY A 23 -22.26 13.82 8.54
C GLY A 23 -21.57 12.50 8.18
N ALA A 24 -20.43 12.53 7.48
CA ALA A 24 -19.68 11.31 7.17
C ALA A 24 -19.11 10.64 8.43
N TYR A 25 -18.83 11.42 9.48
CA TYR A 25 -18.38 10.92 10.78
C TYR A 25 -19.13 11.59 11.93
N ALA A 26 -19.44 10.82 12.98
CA ALA A 26 -20.13 11.33 14.15
C ALA A 26 -19.29 12.28 15.02
N SER A 27 -17.96 12.20 14.97
CA SER A 27 -17.05 13.05 15.74
C SER A 27 -15.63 13.00 15.18
N GLY A 28 -14.79 13.98 15.56
CA GLY A 28 -13.37 13.97 15.18
C GLY A 28 -12.63 12.73 15.71
N SER A 29 -12.97 12.23 16.90
CA SER A 29 -12.39 10.99 17.42
C SER A 29 -12.74 9.76 16.57
N GLU A 30 -13.91 9.75 15.91
CA GLU A 30 -14.27 8.67 15.00
C GLU A 30 -13.48 8.72 13.70
N VAL A 31 -13.21 9.93 13.18
CA VAL A 31 -12.30 10.12 12.03
C VAL A 31 -10.92 9.53 12.35
N VAL A 32 -10.37 9.83 13.52
CA VAL A 32 -9.06 9.32 13.95
C VAL A 32 -9.07 7.80 14.08
N ARG A 33 -10.11 7.21 14.69
CA ARG A 33 -10.21 5.74 14.78
C ARG A 33 -10.31 5.08 13.40
N ALA A 34 -11.07 5.66 12.48
CA ALA A 34 -11.19 5.14 11.12
C ALA A 34 -9.85 5.19 10.37
N ALA A 35 -9.12 6.30 10.48
CA ALA A 35 -7.78 6.44 9.91
C ALA A 35 -6.79 5.41 10.51
N LEU A 36 -6.82 5.20 11.83
CA LEU A 36 -5.97 4.19 12.48
C LEU A 36 -6.33 2.76 12.07
N ARG A 37 -7.61 2.43 11.88
CA ARG A 37 -8.03 1.13 11.34
C ARG A 37 -7.54 0.92 9.92
N LEU A 38 -7.62 1.94 9.07
CA LEU A 38 -7.10 1.89 7.70
C LEU A 38 -5.58 1.71 7.68
N TRP A 39 -4.86 2.45 8.52
CA TRP A 39 -3.42 2.31 8.68
C TRP A 39 -3.04 0.92 9.19
N ALA A 40 -3.70 0.42 10.24
CA ALA A 40 -3.47 -0.93 10.76
C ALA A 40 -3.70 -1.97 9.67
N ALA A 41 -4.81 -1.90 8.92
CA ALA A 41 -5.03 -2.77 7.78
C ALA A 41 -3.88 -2.66 6.77
N SER A 42 -3.46 -1.44 6.37
CA SER A 42 -2.33 -1.28 5.43
C SER A 42 -0.99 -1.85 5.95
N ALA A 43 -0.77 -1.82 7.27
CA ALA A 43 0.42 -2.33 7.92
C ALA A 43 0.42 -3.86 8.02
N GLU A 44 -0.74 -4.48 8.27
CA GLU A 44 -0.91 -5.94 8.21
C GLU A 44 -0.68 -6.48 6.80
N HIS A 45 -1.00 -5.69 5.77
CA HIS A 45 -0.66 -5.97 4.37
C HIS A 45 0.77 -5.52 4.00
N GLY A 46 1.52 -4.95 4.95
CA GLY A 46 2.78 -4.26 4.72
C GLY A 46 4.00 -5.18 4.68
N VAL A 47 4.25 -5.82 3.53
CA VAL A 47 5.55 -6.03 2.84
C VAL A 47 5.17 -6.78 1.55
N GLY A 48 4.75 -6.06 0.51
CA GLY A 48 4.34 -6.72 -0.73
C GLY A 48 3.26 -6.04 -1.54
N THR A 49 3.10 -4.70 -1.47
CA THR A 49 2.55 -3.99 -2.64
C THR A 49 3.63 -3.91 -3.72
N GLU A 50 4.16 -5.07 -4.10
CA GLU A 50 4.44 -5.37 -5.49
C GLU A 50 3.04 -5.56 -6.05
N SER A 51 2.55 -4.55 -6.75
CA SER A 51 1.27 -4.57 -7.43
C SER A 51 1.02 -5.94 -8.06
N ALA A 52 -0.21 -6.44 -8.03
CA ALA A 52 -0.57 -7.61 -8.84
C ALA A 52 -0.26 -7.40 -10.35
N GLU A 53 -0.07 -6.15 -10.80
CA GLU A 53 0.52 -5.79 -12.10
C GLU A 53 2.02 -6.09 -12.25
N SER A 54 2.81 -6.04 -11.16
CA SER A 54 4.24 -6.34 -11.16
C SER A 54 4.52 -7.83 -11.35
N VAL A 55 3.65 -8.73 -10.87
CA VAL A 55 3.87 -10.19 -11.00
C VAL A 55 3.65 -10.67 -12.45
N GLU A 56 2.74 -10.05 -13.20
CA GLU A 56 2.59 -10.32 -14.64
C GLU A 56 3.74 -9.70 -15.46
N ALA A 57 4.13 -8.46 -15.15
CA ALA A 57 5.25 -7.80 -15.83
C ALA A 57 6.63 -8.41 -15.49
N ASP A 58 6.77 -9.05 -14.33
CA ASP A 58 7.99 -9.79 -13.93
C ASP A 58 8.09 -11.13 -14.66
N ARG A 59 6.94 -11.79 -14.91
CA ARG A 59 6.90 -13.04 -15.70
C ARG A 59 7.35 -12.85 -17.15
N GLU A 60 7.17 -11.65 -17.71
CA GLU A 60 7.63 -11.31 -19.07
C GLU A 60 9.08 -10.81 -19.13
N ARG A 61 9.70 -10.44 -18.01
CA ARG A 61 11.12 -10.05 -17.96
C ARG A 61 12.00 -11.25 -17.63
N MET A 62 12.13 -12.17 -18.58
CA MET A 62 13.16 -13.20 -18.50
C MET A 62 14.54 -12.51 -18.42
N ASN A 63 15.32 -12.85 -17.39
CA ASN A 63 16.67 -12.29 -17.24
C ASN A 63 17.53 -12.67 -18.46
N VAL A 64 18.35 -11.73 -18.94
CA VAL A 64 19.23 -11.95 -20.11
C VAL A 64 20.14 -13.17 -19.91
N ALA A 65 20.57 -13.44 -18.68
CA ALA A 65 21.36 -14.63 -18.34
C ALA A 65 20.59 -15.93 -18.61
N ASP A 66 19.31 -16.01 -18.22
CA ASP A 66 18.45 -17.17 -18.45
C ASP A 66 18.13 -17.35 -19.95
N LEU A 67 17.90 -16.24 -20.67
CA LEU A 67 17.72 -16.23 -22.12
C LEU A 67 18.97 -16.77 -22.85
N TYR A 68 20.16 -16.36 -22.41
CA TYR A 68 21.43 -16.80 -22.99
C TYR A 68 21.77 -18.26 -22.64
N ALA A 69 21.46 -18.70 -21.42
CA ALA A 69 21.62 -20.09 -21.00
C ALA A 69 20.74 -21.04 -21.82
N ALA A 70 19.48 -20.66 -22.06
CA ALA A 70 18.57 -21.42 -22.93
C ALA A 70 19.08 -21.51 -24.37
N HIS A 71 19.68 -20.43 -24.89
CA HIS A 71 20.20 -20.40 -26.26
C HIS A 71 21.51 -21.18 -26.42
N THR A 72 22.42 -21.06 -25.46
CA THR A 72 23.74 -21.75 -25.51
C THR A 72 23.68 -23.22 -25.11
N GLY A 73 22.66 -23.63 -24.34
CA GLY A 73 22.41 -25.04 -24.04
C GLY A 73 22.07 -25.87 -25.29
N HIS A 74 21.48 -25.25 -26.31
CA HIS A 74 21.11 -25.93 -27.57
C HIS A 74 22.30 -26.09 -28.55
N VAL A 75 23.34 -25.24 -28.43
CA VAL A 75 24.49 -25.23 -29.35
C VAL A 75 25.53 -26.30 -28.99
N ARG A 76 25.39 -26.99 -27.86
CA ARG A 76 26.37 -27.97 -27.35
C ARG A 76 25.94 -29.44 -27.47
N SER A 77 24.84 -29.71 -28.17
CA SER A 77 24.43 -31.06 -28.57
C SER A 77 24.27 -31.12 -30.09
N ALA A 78 25.39 -31.07 -30.80
CA ALA A 78 25.56 -31.53 -32.17
C ALA A 78 26.99 -32.06 -32.32
#